data_AF-A0A932UH92-F1
#
_entry.id   AF-A0A932UH92-F1
#
_cell.length_a   1.000
_cell.length_b   1.000
_cell.length_c   1.000
_cell.angle_alpha   90.00
_cell.angle_beta   90.00
_cell.angle_gamma   90.00
#
_symmetry.space_group_name_H-M   'P 1'
#
loop_
_entity.id
_entity.type
_entity.pdbx_description
1 polymer ?
#
loop_
_entity_poly.entity_id
_entity_poly.type
_entity_poly.pdbx_seq_one_letter_code
_entity_poly.pdbx_strand_id
1 'polypeptide(L)' 'MSAVSIVTDSTADLGSVQAAELGVTIVPLVVQFGHRSYRDGLDLSPTEFFQMLRQSPTLPTTSQPSAAAFEAAYR' A
#
# COMPACT_ATOMS: atom_id res chain seq x y z
N MET A 1 11.69 -21.84 -19.63
CA MET A 1 10.58 -21.58 -18.70
C MET A 1 10.35 -20.09 -18.69
N SER A 2 9.10 -19.64 -18.84
CA SER A 2 8.75 -18.24 -18.60
C SER A 2 8.88 -17.95 -17.11
N ALA A 3 9.55 -16.86 -16.74
CA ALA A 3 9.56 -16.39 -15.37
C ALA A 3 8.14 -15.94 -14.97
N VAL A 4 7.66 -16.40 -13.81
CA VAL A 4 6.39 -15.98 -13.22
C VAL A 4 6.72 -15.07 -12.05
N SER A 5 6.08 -13.92 -11.96
CA SER A 5 6.19 -12.99 -10.84
C SER A 5 4.84 -12.84 -10.15
N ILE A 6 4.86 -12.69 -8.83
CA ILE A 6 3.67 -12.43 -8.02
C ILE A 6 3.68 -10.96 -7.60
N VAL A 7 2.61 -10.26 -7.93
CA VAL A 7 2.41 -8.86 -7.56
C VAL A 7 1.07 -8.75 -6.85
N THR A 8 1.04 -8.05 -5.72
CA THR A 8 -0.17 -7.74 -4.94
C THR A 8 -0.19 -6.26 -4.56
N ASP A 9 -1.32 -5.78 -4.05
CA ASP A 9 -1.37 -4.52 -3.33
C ASP A 9 -1.19 -4.68 -1.81
N SER A 10 -1.12 -3.57 -1.09
CA SER A 10 -0.86 -3.54 0.36
C SER A 10 -2.01 -4.09 1.22
N THR A 11 -3.20 -4.37 0.67
CA THR A 11 -4.33 -4.93 1.45
C THR A 11 -4.20 -6.42 1.74
N ALA A 12 -3.21 -7.10 1.18
CA ALA A 12 -2.99 -8.53 1.38
C ALA A 12 -2.42 -8.89 2.77
N ASP A 13 -2.20 -7.90 3.64
CA ASP A 13 -1.60 -8.07 4.98
C ASP A 13 -0.26 -8.81 4.97
N LEU A 14 0.47 -8.72 3.84
CA LEU A 14 1.78 -9.34 3.67
C LEU A 14 2.87 -8.36 4.12
N GLY A 15 3.59 -8.72 5.19
CA GLY A 15 4.69 -7.90 5.70
C GLY A 15 5.84 -7.79 4.69
N SER A 16 6.53 -6.65 4.67
CA SER A 16 7.61 -6.36 3.69
C SER A 16 8.76 -7.38 3.72
N VAL A 17 9.11 -7.90 4.90
CA VAL A 17 10.13 -8.95 5.07
C VAL A 17 9.67 -10.24 4.39
N GLN A 18 8.44 -10.68 4.68
CA GLN A 18 7.87 -11.89 4.10
C GLN A 18 7.71 -11.78 2.58
N ALA A 19 7.29 -10.62 2.09
CA ALA A 19 7.19 -10.34 0.67
C ALA A 19 8.55 -10.45 -0.04
N ALA A 20 9.60 -9.90 0.57
CA ALA A 20 10.95 -10.00 0.03
C ALA A 20 11.46 -11.46 0.00
N GLU A 21 11.22 -12.24 1.06
CA GLU A 21 11.59 -13.66 1.12
C GLU A 21 10.87 -14.51 0.07
N LEU A 22 9.61 -14.19 -0.24
CA LEU A 22 8.79 -14.90 -1.23
C LEU A 22 8.96 -14.38 -2.67
N GLY A 23 9.72 -13.29 -2.87
CA GLY A 23 9.82 -12.63 -4.17
C GLY A 23 8.52 -11.99 -4.65
N VAL A 24 7.66 -11.57 -3.72
CA VAL A 24 6.38 -10.90 -4.00
C VAL A 24 6.58 -9.39 -4.00
N THR A 25 6.13 -8.72 -5.06
CA THR A 25 6.13 -7.26 -5.13
C THR A 25 4.82 -6.71 -4.58
N ILE A 26 4.91 -5.74 -3.67
CA ILE A 26 3.74 -5.04 -3.09
C ILE A 26 3.64 -3.65 -3.71
N VAL A 27 2.48 -3.33 -4.29
CA VAL A 27 2.14 -1.98 -4.77
C VAL A 27 1.26 -1.29 -3.71
N PRO A 28 1.71 -0.21 -3.05
CA PRO A 28 0.95 0.40 -1.97
C PRO A 28 -0.30 1.09 -2.51
N LEU A 29 -1.43 0.90 -1.82
CA LEU A 29 -2.62 1.74 -2.02
C LEU A 29 -2.41 3.12 -1.39
N VAL A 30 -3.33 4.04 -1.69
CA VAL A 30 -3.28 5.40 -1.15
C VAL A 30 -4.42 5.61 -0.13
N VAL A 31 -4.04 6.06 1.06
CA VAL A 31 -4.96 6.51 2.12
C VAL A 31 -5.03 8.03 2.09
N GLN A 32 -6.25 8.59 2.08
CA GLN A 32 -6.48 10.02 2.13
C GLN A 32 -7.06 10.47 3.48
N PHE A 33 -6.40 11.44 4.10
CA PHE A 33 -6.93 12.22 5.23
C PHE A 33 -7.07 13.68 4.79
N GLY A 34 -8.30 14.11 4.52
CA GLY A 34 -8.58 15.45 3.97
C GLY A 34 -7.86 15.65 2.64
N HIS A 35 -6.92 16.60 2.59
CA HIS A 35 -6.11 16.91 1.40
C HIS A 35 -4.73 16.23 1.38
N ARG A 36 -4.44 15.37 2.37
CA ARG A 36 -3.17 14.65 2.46
C ARG A 36 -3.37 13.21 1.98
N SER A 37 -2.38 12.72 1.24
CA SER A 37 -2.34 11.35 0.71
C SER A 37 -1.10 10.64 1.21
N TYR A 38 -1.27 9.38 1.57
CA TYR A 38 -0.23 8.54 2.14
C TYR A 38 -0.21 7.19 1.43
N ARG A 39 0.96 6.68 1.07
CA ARG A 39 1.10 5.29 0.63
C ARG A 39 1.08 4.37 1.85
N ASP A 40 0.16 3.44 1.85
CA ASP A 40 -0.03 2.47 2.92
C ASP A 40 1.24 1.63 3.15
N GLY A 41 1.66 1.51 4.41
CA GLY A 41 2.88 0.80 4.82
C GLY A 41 4.20 1.45 4.44
N LEU A 42 4.21 2.54 3.65
CA LEU A 42 5.42 3.29 3.28
C LEU A 42 5.47 4.67 3.93
N ASP A 43 4.43 5.49 3.71
CA ASP A 43 4.34 6.84 4.26
C ASP A 43 3.52 6.87 5.56
N LEU A 44 2.75 5.81 5.82
CA LEU A 44 1.86 5.68 6.96
C LEU A 44 1.90 4.27 7.53
N SER A 45 2.41 4.15 8.76
CA SER A 45 2.36 2.89 9.49
C SER A 45 0.95 2.61 10.04
N PRO A 46 0.61 1.34 10.35
CA PRO A 46 -0.65 1.01 10.99
C PRO A 46 -0.87 1.78 12.31
N THR A 47 0.19 1.95 13.12
CA THR A 47 0.10 2.68 14.38
C THR A 47 -0.24 4.16 14.15
N GLU A 48 0.42 4.82 13.20
CA GLU A 48 0.12 6.22 12.84
C GLU A 48 -1.28 6.36 12.26
N PHE A 49 -1.70 5.43 11.39
CA PHE A 49 -3.06 5.39 10.85
C PHE A 49 -4.10 5.40 11.96
N PHE A 50 -4.00 4.50 12.94
CA PHE A 50 -4.96 4.42 14.05
C PHE A 50 -4.87 5.61 15.03
N GLN A 51 -3.72 6.27 15.14
CA GLN A 51 -3.61 7.52 15.88
C GLN A 51 -4.33 8.66 15.15
N MET A 52 -4.08 8.82 13.85
CA MET A 52 -4.74 9.83 13.01
C MET A 52 -6.25 9.59 12.92
N LEU A 53 -6.69 8.33 12.77
CA LEU A 53 -8.10 7.96 12.70
C LEU A 53 -8.89 8.40 13.94
N ARG A 54 -8.30 8.27 15.13
CA ARG A 54 -8.95 8.69 16.39
C ARG A 54 -9.04 10.21 16.55
N GLN A 55 -8.14 10.95 15.90
CA GLN A 55 -8.05 12.41 16.01
C GLN A 55 -8.77 13.13 14.86
N SER A 56 -8.98 12.44 13.74
CA SER A 56 -9.54 13.04 12.54
C SER A 56 -11.02 13.37 12.71
N PRO A 57 -11.46 14.61 12.40
CA PRO A 57 -12.88 14.98 12.44
C PRO A 57 -13.70 14.34 11.32
N THR A 58 -13.02 13.81 10.30
CA THR A 58 -13.62 13.15 9.13
C THR A 58 -12.98 11.79 8.91
N LEU A 59 -13.78 10.82 8.48
CA LEU A 59 -13.25 9.50 8.14
C LEU A 59 -12.28 9.59 6.94
N PRO A 60 -11.18 8.82 6.96
CA PRO A 60 -10.32 8.72 5.79
C PRO A 60 -11.06 8.04 4.64
N THR A 61 -10.54 8.27 3.44
CA THR A 61 -10.94 7.53 2.23
C THR A 61 -9.71 6.83 1.66
N THR A 62 -9.94 5.94 0.70
CA THR A 62 -8.87 5.22 0.00
C THR A 62 -9.05 5.33 -1.49
N SER A 63 -7.94 5.19 -2.22
CA SER A 63 -7.96 4.96 -3.66
C SER A 63 -7.03 3.82 -4.03
N GLN A 64 -7.41 3.13 -5.11
CA GLN A 64 -6.57 2.10 -5.72
C GLN A 64 -5.20 2.66 -6.16
N PRO A 65 -4.15 1.83 -6.23
CA PRO A 65 -2.93 2.20 -6.93
C PRO A 65 -3.22 2.60 -8.38
N SER A 66 -2.47 3.56 -8.91
CA SER A 66 -2.63 3.95 -10.32
C SER A 66 -2.18 2.83 -11.27
N ALA A 67 -2.71 2.82 -12.49
CA ALA A 67 -2.26 1.90 -13.53
C ALA A 67 -0.73 2.02 -13.77
N ALA A 68 -0.18 3.23 -13.71
CA ALA A 68 1.26 3.47 -13.87
C ALA A 68 2.09 2.87 -12.71
N ALA A 69 1.55 2.82 -11.49
CA ALA A 69 2.22 2.19 -10.36
C ALA A 69 2.33 0.67 -10.56
N PHE A 70 1.28 0.04 -11.07
CA PHE A 70 1.31 -1.37 -11.44
C PHE A 70 2.22 -1.62 -12.65
N GLU A 71 2.16 -0.78 -13.68
CA GLU A 71 3.06 -0.87 -14.83
C GLU A 71 4.54 -0.85 -14.40
N ALA A 72 4.90 0.02 -13.45
CA ALA A 72 6.25 0.08 -12.90
C ALA A 72 6.65 -1.20 -12.16
N ALA A 73 5.71 -1.89 -11.50
CA ALA A 73 5.95 -3.16 -10.82
C ALA A 73 6.05 -4.36 -11.79
N TYR A 74 5.55 -4.22 -13.02
CA TYR A 74 5.58 -5.28 -14.03
C TYR A 74 6.84 -5.26 -14.91
N ARG A 75 7.60 -4.16 -14.87
CA ARG A 75 8.83 -3.95 -15.65
C ARG A 75 10.04 -4.47 -14.90
#